data_AF-A0A1G0BQ41-F1
#
_entry.id   AF-A0A1G0BQ41-F1
#
_cell.length_a   1.000
_cell.length_b   1.000
_cell.length_c   1.000
_cell.angle_alpha   90.00
_cell.angle_beta   90.00
_cell.angle_gamma   90.00
#
_symmetry.space_group_name_H-M   'P 1'
#
loop_
_entity.id
_entity.type
_entity.pdbx_description
1 polymer ?
#
loop_
_entity_poly.entity_id
_entity_poly.type
_entity_poly.pdbx_seq_one_letter_code
_entity_poly.pdbx_strand_id
1 'polypeptide(L)'
;MQIKFYFILAFLLNQFSFSQEILGNYCSNPTNKNNVKVNKACFVFKSDFTFEEYSINHIVSETKGKYEIKKKFLILYYDDVSLQNKSYKFKIIKNKNDILVIKGLNNPEKYYLIKTTNLLITSFSKTHKSLLLTI
;
A
#
# COMPACT_ATOMS: atom_id res chain seq x y z
N MET A 1 -25.43 14.24 -31.23
CA MET A 1 -25.35 13.65 -29.87
C MET A 1 -24.08 12.80 -29.68
N GLN A 2 -22.94 13.14 -30.29
CA GLN A 2 -21.69 12.34 -30.22
C GLN A 2 -20.62 12.98 -29.32
N ILE A 3 -20.59 14.31 -29.20
CA ILE A 3 -19.55 15.06 -28.45
C ILE A 3 -19.58 14.77 -26.94
N LYS A 4 -20.76 14.50 -26.36
CA LYS A 4 -20.91 14.20 -24.93
C LYS A 4 -20.27 12.85 -24.54
N PHE A 5 -20.24 11.87 -25.46
CA PHE A 5 -19.67 10.55 -25.19
C PHE A 5 -18.13 10.59 -25.13
N TYR A 6 -17.50 11.37 -26.00
CA TYR A 6 -16.04 11.55 -25.99
C TYR A 6 -15.52 12.20 -24.70
N PHE A 7 -16.28 13.15 -24.14
CA PHE A 7 -15.90 13.80 -22.88
C PHE A 7 -15.95 12.84 -21.68
N ILE A 8 -16.96 11.97 -21.63
CA ILE A 8 -17.10 10.96 -20.58
C ILE A 8 -15.99 9.91 -20.72
N LEU A 9 -15.70 9.46 -21.95
CA LEU A 9 -14.66 8.48 -22.22
C LEU A 9 -13.26 9.02 -21.87
N ALA A 10 -12.96 10.27 -22.25
CA ALA A 10 -11.70 10.93 -21.91
C ALA A 10 -11.54 11.13 -20.38
N PHE A 11 -12.63 11.41 -19.66
CA PHE A 11 -12.62 11.54 -18.21
C PHE A 11 -12.34 10.20 -17.51
N LEU A 12 -12.91 9.10 -18.02
CA LEU A 12 -12.67 7.74 -17.49
C LEU A 12 -11.23 7.28 -17.73
N LEU A 13 -10.67 7.53 -18.91
CA LEU A 13 -9.28 7.19 -19.25
C LEU A 13 -8.24 7.92 -18.38
N ASN A 14 -8.53 9.17 -18.00
CA ASN A 14 -7.65 9.98 -17.15
C ASN A 14 -7.60 9.45 -15.70
N GLN A 15 -8.71 8.90 -15.19
CA GLN A 15 -8.74 8.29 -13.85
C GLN A 15 -8.06 6.93 -13.83
N PHE A 16 -8.20 6.16 -14.91
CA PHE A 16 -7.58 4.83 -15.02
C PHE A 16 -6.05 4.90 -15.09
N SER A 17 -5.51 5.89 -15.82
CA SER A 17 -4.06 6.09 -15.94
C SER A 17 -3.40 6.32 -14.59
N PHE A 18 -4.05 7.09 -13.70
CA PHE A 18 -3.50 7.42 -12.39
C PHE A 18 -3.55 6.26 -11.39
N SER A 19 -4.52 5.32 -11.52
CA SER A 19 -4.56 4.14 -10.64
C SER A 19 -3.48 3.11 -10.97
N GLN A 20 -3.09 3.00 -12.25
CA GLN A 20 -2.00 2.14 -12.68
C GLN A 20 -0.63 2.62 -12.18
N GLU A 21 -0.47 3.91 -11.88
CA GLU A 21 0.83 4.45 -11.48
C GLU A 21 1.36 3.89 -10.15
N ILE A 22 0.49 3.47 -9.22
CA ILE A 22 0.92 2.98 -7.90
C ILE A 22 1.07 1.45 -7.84
N LEU A 23 0.86 0.74 -8.94
CA LEU A 23 0.90 -0.73 -8.93
C LEU A 23 2.31 -1.24 -8.63
N GLY A 24 2.35 -2.30 -7.82
CA GLY A 24 3.57 -3.00 -7.43
C GLY A 24 3.84 -2.92 -5.94
N ASN A 25 5.09 -3.24 -5.60
CA ASN A 25 5.51 -3.44 -4.23
C ASN A 25 6.32 -2.24 -3.74
N TYR A 26 6.01 -1.72 -2.57
CA TYR A 26 6.60 -0.50 -2.03
C TYR A 26 6.96 -0.71 -0.56
N CYS A 27 8.23 -0.52 -0.19
CA CYS A 27 8.66 -0.67 1.20
C CYS A 27 9.21 0.64 1.76
N SER A 28 8.92 0.92 3.02
CA SER A 28 9.63 1.94 3.78
C SER A 28 11.08 1.50 4.02
N ASN A 29 11.99 2.47 4.09
CA ASN A 29 13.30 2.19 4.65
C ASN A 29 13.18 2.01 6.16
N PRO A 30 13.86 1.02 6.77
CA PRO A 30 13.92 0.91 8.22
C PRO A 30 14.59 2.18 8.77
N THR A 31 13.91 2.85 9.68
CA THR A 31 14.49 3.99 10.40
C THR A 31 15.30 3.46 11.58
N ASN A 32 16.63 3.56 11.51
CA ASN A 32 17.49 3.33 12.67
C ASN A 32 17.43 4.56 13.57
N LYS A 33 16.48 4.59 14.51
CA LYS A 33 16.50 5.58 15.59
C LYS A 33 16.96 4.85 16.85
N ASN A 34 18.13 5.23 17.38
CA ASN A 34 18.71 4.73 18.65
C ASN A 34 18.97 3.21 18.71
N ASN A 35 19.52 2.58 17.67
CA ASN A 35 19.81 1.13 17.60
C ASN A 35 18.60 0.19 17.77
N VAL A 36 17.38 0.73 17.83
CA VAL A 36 16.15 -0.02 17.69
C VAL A 36 15.81 -0.03 16.20
N LYS A 37 15.84 -1.19 15.54
CA LYS A 37 15.40 -1.34 14.15
C LYS A 37 13.91 -1.06 14.09
N VAL A 38 13.51 0.15 13.65
CA VAL A 38 12.09 0.50 13.54
C VAL A 38 11.53 -0.02 12.22
N ASN A 39 10.48 -0.82 12.39
CA ASN A 39 9.36 -1.16 11.51
C ASN A 39 9.56 -0.89 10.02
N LYS A 40 9.88 -1.94 9.28
CA LYS A 40 9.73 -1.93 7.82
C LYS A 40 8.26 -2.23 7.50
N ALA A 41 7.58 -1.28 6.85
CA ALA A 41 6.25 -1.47 6.31
C ALA A 41 6.37 -1.65 4.79
N CYS A 42 5.81 -2.72 4.26
CA CYS A 42 5.75 -2.99 2.82
C CYS A 42 4.30 -3.09 2.36
N PHE A 43 3.97 -2.37 1.29
CA PHE A 43 2.67 -2.39 0.65
C PHE A 43 2.77 -3.08 -0.70
N VAL A 44 1.80 -3.92 -1.02
CA VAL A 44 1.62 -4.54 -2.34
C VAL A 44 0.31 -4.05 -2.91
N PHE A 45 0.34 -3.20 -3.93
CA PHE A 45 -0.86 -2.70 -4.61
C PHE A 45 -1.12 -3.50 -5.88
N LYS A 46 -2.31 -4.11 -5.97
CA LYS A 46 -2.72 -5.02 -7.04
C LYS A 46 -3.71 -4.37 -7.99
N SER A 47 -3.77 -4.86 -9.23
CA SER A 47 -4.61 -4.31 -10.30
C SER A 47 -6.12 -4.43 -10.06
N ASP A 48 -6.52 -5.28 -9.12
CA ASP A 48 -7.92 -5.49 -8.70
C ASP A 48 -8.36 -4.53 -7.57
N PHE A 49 -7.57 -3.47 -7.30
CA PHE A 49 -7.79 -2.50 -6.23
C PHE A 49 -7.70 -3.07 -4.82
N THR A 50 -7.04 -4.20 -4.65
CA THR A 50 -6.69 -4.74 -3.33
C THR A 50 -5.25 -4.40 -2.96
N PHE A 51 -4.97 -4.39 -1.66
CA PHE A 51 -3.60 -4.24 -1.16
C PHE A 51 -3.29 -5.20 -0.01
N GLU A 52 -2.01 -5.48 0.16
CA GLU A 52 -1.46 -6.19 1.31
C GLU A 52 -0.42 -5.28 1.98
N GLU A 53 -0.49 -5.16 3.29
CA GLU A 53 0.48 -4.47 4.13
C GLU A 53 1.20 -5.50 5.00
N TYR A 54 2.53 -5.45 4.96
CA TYR A 54 3.41 -6.26 5.78
C TYR A 54 4.18 -5.33 6.72
N SER A 55 3.91 -5.45 8.02
CA SER A 55 4.71 -4.79 9.06
C SER A 55 5.71 -5.79 9.63
N ILE A 56 6.98 -5.44 9.61
CA ILE A 56 8.09 -6.30 10.05
C ILE A 56 8.68 -5.73 11.34
N ASN A 57 8.25 -6.27 12.48
CA ASN A 57 8.65 -5.86 13.83
C ASN A 57 9.01 -7.09 14.67
N HIS A 58 10.17 -7.70 14.45
CA HIS A 58 10.56 -9.02 15.00
C HIS A 58 9.66 -10.20 14.56
N ILE A 59 8.36 -9.95 14.35
CA ILE A 59 7.34 -10.81 13.76
C ILE A 59 6.81 -10.10 12.52
N VAL A 60 6.45 -10.87 11.50
CA VAL A 60 5.77 -10.36 10.30
C VAL A 60 4.27 -10.43 10.54
N SER A 61 3.61 -9.27 10.57
CA SER A 61 2.15 -9.19 10.52
C SER A 61 1.69 -8.80 9.11
N GLU A 62 0.69 -9.50 8.60
CA GLU A 62 0.06 -9.23 7.31
C GLU A 62 -1.36 -8.71 7.53
N THR A 63 -1.66 -7.56 6.94
CA THR A 63 -3.01 -6.97 6.91
C THR A 63 -3.42 -6.76 5.46
N LYS A 64 -4.69 -6.95 5.13
CA LYS A 64 -5.23 -6.81 3.77
C LYS A 64 -6.35 -5.80 3.72
N GLY A 65 -6.67 -5.36 2.50
CA GLY A 65 -7.81 -4.49 2.28
C GLY A 65 -7.97 -4.08 0.84
N LYS A 66 -8.82 -3.07 0.64
CA LYS A 66 -9.05 -2.39 -0.63
C LYS A 66 -8.47 -1.00 -0.61
N TYR A 67 -8.05 -0.49 -1.76
CA TYR A 67 -7.59 0.87 -1.89
C TYR A 67 -8.34 1.62 -3.00
N GLU A 68 -8.41 2.94 -2.84
CA GLU A 68 -8.94 3.83 -3.85
C GLU A 68 -7.98 5.00 -4.08
N ILE A 69 -7.88 5.45 -5.33
CA ILE A 69 -7.18 6.68 -5.67
C ILE A 69 -8.15 7.73 -6.22
N LYS A 70 -8.26 8.86 -5.52
CA LYS A 70 -9.09 10.00 -5.95
C LYS A 70 -8.29 11.29 -5.94
N LYS A 71 -8.14 11.94 -7.09
CA LYS A 71 -7.57 13.31 -7.21
C LYS A 71 -6.27 13.51 -6.40
N LYS A 72 -5.34 12.54 -6.45
CA LYS A 72 -4.07 12.48 -5.67
C LYS A 72 -4.17 12.05 -4.21
N PHE A 73 -5.28 11.48 -3.77
CA PHE A 73 -5.39 10.83 -2.47
C PHE A 73 -5.41 9.32 -2.62
N LEU A 74 -4.57 8.63 -1.85
CA LEU A 74 -4.65 7.19 -1.61
C LEU A 74 -5.51 6.98 -0.36
N ILE A 75 -6.56 6.17 -0.47
CA ILE A 75 -7.42 5.81 0.64
C ILE A 75 -7.33 4.29 0.82
N LEU A 76 -7.02 3.85 2.03
CA LEU A 76 -6.95 2.43 2.40
C LEU A 76 -8.15 2.05 3.26
N TYR A 77 -8.79 0.96 2.90
CA TYR A 77 -9.90 0.32 3.59
C TYR A 77 -9.45 -1.07 4.03
N TYR A 78 -9.13 -1.22 5.30
CA TYR A 78 -8.65 -2.49 5.85
C TYR A 78 -9.80 -3.48 6.06
N ASP A 79 -9.55 -4.75 5.79
CA ASP A 79 -10.52 -5.82 6.00
C ASP A 79 -10.66 -6.19 7.48
N ASP A 80 -9.64 -5.91 8.31
CA ASP A 80 -9.66 -6.18 9.74
C ASP A 80 -10.73 -5.31 10.44
N VAL A 81 -11.68 -5.96 11.11
CA VAL A 81 -12.81 -5.33 11.81
C VAL A 81 -12.33 -4.30 12.84
N SER A 82 -11.17 -4.51 13.47
CA SER A 82 -10.58 -3.57 14.42
C SER A 82 -10.08 -2.27 13.76
N LEU A 83 -9.83 -2.30 12.45
CA LEU A 83 -9.34 -1.19 11.63
C LEU A 83 -10.41 -0.63 10.66
N GLN A 84 -11.50 -1.35 10.42
CA GLN A 84 -12.59 -0.96 9.49
C GLN A 84 -13.20 0.42 9.79
N ASN A 85 -13.25 0.82 11.07
CA ASN A 85 -13.78 2.13 11.46
C ASN A 85 -12.83 3.31 11.17
N LYS A 86 -11.64 3.04 10.62
CA LYS A 86 -10.63 4.04 10.30
C LYS A 86 -10.22 3.90 8.83
N SER A 87 -10.80 4.72 7.95
CA SER A 87 -10.24 4.88 6.61
C SER A 87 -8.92 5.66 6.71
N TYR A 88 -7.82 5.06 6.24
CA TYR A 88 -6.53 5.74 6.25
C TYR A 88 -6.35 6.49 4.94
N LYS A 89 -6.38 7.82 5.02
CA LYS A 89 -6.30 8.69 3.86
C LYS A 89 -4.96 9.41 3.81
N PHE A 90 -4.26 9.22 2.70
CA PHE A 90 -2.96 9.79 2.42
C PHE A 90 -3.00 10.68 1.18
N LYS A 91 -2.31 11.81 1.22
CA LYS A 91 -2.03 12.62 0.04
C LYS A 91 -0.79 12.05 -0.66
N ILE A 92 -0.93 11.70 -1.94
CA ILE A 92 0.19 11.33 -2.81
C ILE A 92 0.92 12.62 -3.18
N ILE A 93 2.15 12.75 -2.68
CA ILE A 93 3.02 13.90 -2.96
C ILE A 93 3.81 13.64 -4.24
N LYS A 94 4.33 12.42 -4.40
CA LYS A 94 5.17 12.03 -5.54
C LYS A 94 4.95 10.55 -5.82
N ASN A 95 4.90 10.19 -7.10
CA ASN A 95 4.94 8.82 -7.56
C ASN A 95 5.75 8.77 -8.86
N LYS A 96 7.08 8.78 -8.75
CA LYS A 96 8.01 8.82 -9.89
C LYS A 96 9.34 8.19 -9.50
N ASN A 97 10.05 7.64 -10.49
CA ASN A 97 11.38 7.03 -10.33
C ASN A 97 11.38 5.99 -9.21
N ASP A 98 10.39 5.08 -9.22
CA ASP A 98 10.28 4.01 -8.24
C ASP A 98 10.15 4.48 -6.78
N ILE A 99 9.75 5.73 -6.56
CA ILE A 99 9.51 6.29 -5.23
C ILE A 99 8.09 6.83 -5.15
N LEU A 100 7.35 6.29 -4.17
CA LEU A 100 6.05 6.76 -3.74
C LEU A 100 6.20 7.52 -2.42
N VAL A 101 5.87 8.82 -2.44
CA VAL A 101 5.88 9.67 -1.25
C VAL A 101 4.44 10.00 -0.90
N ILE A 102 4.01 9.56 0.28
CA ILE A 102 2.67 9.80 0.81
C ILE A 102 2.72 10.54 2.14
N LYS A 103 1.69 11.32 2.43
CA LYS A 103 1.55 12.06 3.69
C LYS A 103 0.19 11.81 4.30
N GLY A 104 0.15 11.47 5.59
CA GLY A 104 -1.10 11.32 6.32
C GLY A 104 -1.86 12.66 6.40
N LEU A 105 -3.19 12.62 6.38
CA LEU A 105 -3.96 13.85 6.59
C LEU A 105 -3.87 14.36 8.04
N ASN A 106 -3.88 13.44 9.00
CA ASN A 106 -3.86 13.75 10.43
C ASN A 106 -2.45 13.70 11.04
N ASN A 107 -1.43 13.33 10.26
CA ASN A 107 -0.03 13.28 10.69
C ASN A 107 0.82 14.04 9.65
N PRO A 108 1.59 15.08 10.06
CA PRO A 108 2.43 15.84 9.14
C PRO A 108 3.58 15.03 8.52
N GLU A 109 3.90 13.86 9.08
CA GLU A 109 5.01 13.01 8.63
C GLU A 109 4.80 12.48 7.21
N LYS A 110 5.89 12.46 6.44
CA LYS A 110 5.94 11.94 5.09
C LYS A 110 6.52 10.54 5.12
N TYR A 111 5.84 9.60 4.48
CA TYR A 111 6.32 8.25 4.27
C TYR A 111 6.95 8.16 2.89
N TYR A 112 8.19 7.69 2.84
CA TYR A 112 8.93 7.43 1.62
C TYR A 112 8.95 5.93 1.39
N LEU A 113 8.26 5.49 0.35
CA LEU A 113 8.15 4.10 -0.03
C LEU A 113 8.87 3.86 -1.34
N ILE A 114 9.79 2.90 -1.35
CA ILE A 114 10.64 2.58 -2.49
C ILE A 114 10.08 1.33 -3.17
N LYS A 115 9.91 1.39 -4.49
CA LYS A 115 9.44 0.28 -5.29
C LYS A 115 10.47 -0.85 -5.27
N THR A 116 10.02 -2.07 -5.00
CA THR A 116 10.89 -3.26 -4.94
C THR A 116 10.38 -4.33 -5.89
N THR A 117 11.31 -5.01 -6.57
CA THR A 117 10.98 -6.17 -7.42
C THR A 117 10.86 -7.45 -6.58
N ASN A 118 11.48 -7.49 -5.40
CA ASN A 118 11.47 -8.65 -4.51
C ASN A 118 10.80 -8.30 -3.18
N LEU A 119 9.62 -8.87 -2.92
CA LEU A 119 9.16 -9.09 -1.56
C LEU A 119 9.94 -10.27 -0.99
N LEU A 120 11.05 -10.02 -0.29
CA LEU A 120 11.65 -11.00 0.61
C LEU A 120 10.77 -11.17 1.86
N ILE A 121 9.50 -11.56 1.66
CA ILE A 121 8.51 -11.82 2.71
C ILE A 121 8.13 -13.31 2.72
N THR A 122 8.50 -14.06 1.69
CA THR A 122 8.16 -15.47 1.52
C THR A 122 8.92 -16.45 2.42
N SER A 123 9.91 -16.01 3.21
CA SER A 123 10.69 -16.90 4.09
C SER A 123 10.27 -16.92 5.56
N PHE A 124 9.37 -16.03 6.02
CA PHE A 124 8.97 -15.97 7.44
C PHE A 124 7.57 -16.52 7.73
N SER A 125 6.65 -16.56 6.76
CA SER A 125 5.27 -17.02 6.98
C SER A 125 5.13 -18.56 6.93
N LYS A 126 5.97 -19.26 6.16
CA LYS A 126 5.84 -20.72 6.00
C LYS A 126 6.42 -21.55 7.17
N THR A 127 7.29 -20.98 8.00
CA THR A 127 7.93 -21.72 9.10
C THR A 127 7.12 -21.81 10.39
N HIS A 128 5.97 -21.13 10.51
CA HIS A 128 5.10 -21.22 11.70
C HIS A 128 3.72 -21.83 11.47
N LYS A 129 3.41 -22.32 10.26
CA LYS A 129 2.15 -23.06 9.98
C LYS A 129 2.30 -24.58 9.89
N SER A 130 3.48 -25.13 10.15
CA SER A 130 3.73 -26.59 10.15
C SER A 130 4.11 -27.11 11.54
N LEU A 131 3.28 -26.82 12.55
CA LEU A 131 3.36 -27.54 13.83
C LEU A 131 1.97 -27.64 14.46
N LEU A 132 1.04 -28.24 13.73
CA LEU A 132 -0.28 -28.62 14.26
C LEU A 132 -0.88 -29.74 13.40
N LEU A 133 -0.23 -30.90 13.40
CA LEU A 133 -0.81 -32.23 13.12
C LEU A 133 0.28 -33.31 13.23
N THR A 134 0.68 -33.59 14.47
CA THR A 134 1.12 -34.92 14.89
C THR A 134 1.09 -34.95 16.41
N ILE A 135 -0.02 -35.43 16.96
CA ILE A 135 -0.18 -36.55 17.90
C ILE A 135 -1.70 -36.68 18.13
#